data_AF-A0A926PY02-F1
#
_entry.id   AF-A0A926PY02-F1
#
_cell.length_a   1.000
_cell.length_b   1.000
_cell.length_c   1.000
_cell.angle_alpha   90.00
_cell.angle_beta   90.00
_cell.angle_gamma   90.00
#
_symmetry.space_group_name_H-M   'P 1'
#
loop_
_entity.id
_entity.type
_entity.pdbx_description
1 polymer ?
#
loop_
_entity_poly.entity_id
_entity_poly.type
_entity_poly.pdbx_seq_one_letter_code
_entity_poly.pdbx_strand_id
1 'polypeptide(L)'
;MTQHLIPPAGHDDFNALSLQDQIQIALAVADETSLKSLLVDCVPPITALHRIRNLKTTVSVPLASGTIGSFSGQSAAPSIDGILQFEEAYCTLIASAEELKQGIADYTQQYGNDRGYLDLTRCESEMHTLGQSLPLSQALARLTHSGFSPRQIQAILHLPQDGWFQSWWYVVDAAGEFTVPFLRVLRTLHYPDGTVTIQYKDFFAQQKPDCYMSQSRQVMVLLKNDRSFSETLTRINLARQQLGIDRVILVGSHLSELEAKAYINQGVSLYMTRSLSLPTPANCCHCVNSDCPWHGRSDSPVILCRRFCFEGVEE
;
A
#
# COMPACT_ATOMS: atom_id res chain seq x y z
N MET A 1 -64.49 24.77 -5.40
CA MET A 1 -64.12 23.50 -4.76
C MET A 1 -63.95 22.45 -5.83
N THR A 2 -62.71 22.19 -6.25
CA THR A 2 -62.29 20.93 -6.88
C THR A 2 -60.76 20.95 -6.93
N GLN A 3 -60.17 20.12 -6.06
CA GLN A 3 -58.73 20.00 -5.85
C GLN A 3 -58.10 19.23 -7.02
N HIS A 4 -57.01 19.79 -7.55
CA HIS A 4 -56.06 19.05 -8.37
C HIS A 4 -55.31 18.05 -7.49
N LEU A 5 -55.44 16.76 -7.81
CA LEU A 5 -54.60 15.69 -7.28
C LEU A 5 -53.22 15.79 -7.94
N ILE A 6 -52.26 16.32 -7.20
CA ILE A 6 -50.82 16.13 -7.44
C ILE A 6 -50.46 14.83 -6.72
N PRO A 7 -49.90 13.80 -7.39
CA PRO A 7 -49.37 12.63 -6.69
C PRO A 7 -48.14 13.05 -5.88
N PRO A 8 -47.98 12.57 -4.63
CA PRO A 8 -46.83 12.94 -3.82
C PRO A 8 -45.57 12.35 -4.44
N ALA A 9 -44.51 13.16 -4.42
CA ALA A 9 -43.16 12.78 -4.78
C ALA A 9 -42.79 11.46 -4.11
N GLY A 10 -42.43 10.47 -4.93
CA GLY A 10 -41.74 9.29 -4.44
C GLY A 10 -40.48 9.75 -3.72
N HIS A 11 -40.38 9.40 -2.44
CA HIS A 11 -39.09 9.24 -1.81
C HIS A 11 -38.35 8.16 -2.59
N ASP A 12 -37.44 8.59 -3.46
CA ASP A 12 -36.35 7.76 -3.93
C ASP A 12 -35.46 7.46 -2.70
N ASP A 13 -35.84 6.43 -1.95
CA ASP A 13 -34.96 5.73 -1.03
C ASP A 13 -33.86 5.05 -1.87
N PHE A 14 -32.88 5.83 -2.31
CA PHE A 14 -31.58 5.29 -2.70
C PHE A 14 -30.95 4.71 -1.43
N ASN A 15 -31.27 3.45 -1.13
CA ASN A 15 -30.56 2.65 -0.15
C ASN A 15 -29.07 2.70 -0.47
N ALA A 16 -28.29 3.38 0.37
CA ALA A 16 -26.84 3.35 0.27
C ALA A 16 -26.40 1.89 0.42
N LEU A 17 -25.90 1.29 -0.67
CA LEU A 17 -25.37 -0.08 -0.67
C LEU A 17 -24.42 -0.25 0.49
N SER A 18 -24.51 -1.38 1.21
CA SER A 18 -23.58 -1.65 2.31
C SER A 18 -22.15 -1.75 1.76
N LEU A 19 -21.15 -1.49 2.60
CA LEU A 19 -19.74 -1.62 2.18
C LEU A 19 -19.45 -3.00 1.56
N GLN A 20 -20.06 -4.05 2.11
CA GLN A 20 -19.89 -5.41 1.63
C GLN A 20 -20.48 -5.59 0.24
N ASP A 21 -21.68 -5.04 -0.01
CA ASP A 21 -22.30 -5.08 -1.34
C ASP A 21 -21.45 -4.30 -2.36
N GLN A 22 -20.93 -3.13 -1.98
CA GLN A 22 -20.06 -2.33 -2.85
C GLN A 22 -18.79 -3.10 -3.24
N ILE A 23 -18.13 -3.75 -2.27
CA ILE A 23 -16.94 -4.55 -2.55
C ILE A 23 -17.27 -5.83 -3.33
N GLN A 24 -18.39 -6.48 -3.05
CA GLN A 24 -18.82 -7.66 -3.79
C GLN A 24 -19.10 -7.32 -5.26
N ILE A 25 -19.75 -6.18 -5.52
CA ILE A 25 -19.94 -5.66 -6.86
C ILE A 25 -18.59 -5.34 -7.50
N ALA A 26 -17.71 -4.61 -6.80
CA ALA A 26 -16.38 -4.27 -7.30
C ALA A 26 -15.55 -5.50 -7.70
N LEU A 27 -15.61 -6.58 -6.90
CA LEU A 27 -14.98 -7.86 -7.20
C LEU A 27 -15.56 -8.49 -8.47
N ALA A 28 -16.89 -8.48 -8.61
CA ALA A 28 -17.62 -9.07 -9.73
C ALA A 28 -17.41 -8.34 -11.07
N VAL A 29 -17.35 -7.00 -11.04
CA VAL A 29 -17.15 -6.17 -12.24
C VAL A 29 -15.69 -5.81 -12.49
N ALA A 30 -14.77 -6.27 -11.62
CA ALA A 30 -13.36 -5.92 -11.62
C ALA A 30 -13.12 -4.39 -11.64
N ASP A 31 -13.85 -3.64 -10.79
CA ASP A 31 -13.69 -2.17 -10.69
C ASP A 31 -12.33 -1.81 -10.10
N GLU A 32 -11.41 -1.42 -10.97
CA GLU A 32 -10.02 -1.17 -10.62
C GLU A 32 -9.84 -0.12 -9.51
N THR A 33 -10.71 0.90 -9.46
CA THR A 33 -10.60 1.99 -8.48
C THR A 33 -10.88 1.49 -7.06
N SER A 34 -12.02 0.82 -6.86
CA SER A 34 -12.39 0.25 -5.57
C SER A 34 -11.42 -0.84 -5.13
N LEU A 35 -10.94 -1.66 -6.07
CA LEU A 35 -10.00 -2.75 -5.78
C LEU A 35 -8.59 -2.26 -5.43
N LYS A 36 -8.13 -1.15 -6.03
CA LYS A 36 -6.91 -0.47 -5.60
C LYS A 36 -7.07 0.11 -4.19
N SER A 37 -8.22 0.69 -3.87
CA SER A 37 -8.49 1.20 -2.51
C SER A 37 -8.43 0.10 -1.45
N LEU A 38 -8.92 -1.12 -1.76
CA LEU A 38 -8.80 -2.27 -0.86
C LEU A 38 -7.35 -2.60 -0.50
N LEU A 39 -6.42 -2.46 -1.45
CA LEU A 39 -5.00 -2.78 -1.25
C LEU A 39 -4.24 -1.67 -0.50
N VAL A 40 -4.68 -0.41 -0.68
CA VAL A 40 -3.97 0.78 -0.18
C VAL A 40 -4.51 1.23 1.17
N ASP A 41 -5.83 1.21 1.37
CA ASP A 41 -6.49 1.81 2.52
C ASP A 41 -6.81 0.79 3.63
N CYS A 42 -6.48 -0.48 3.43
CA CYS A 42 -6.58 -1.48 4.50
C CYS A 42 -5.52 -1.27 5.59
N VAL A 43 -5.76 -1.84 6.77
CA VAL A 43 -4.86 -1.74 7.93
C VAL A 43 -4.40 -3.13 8.39
N PRO A 44 -3.11 -3.47 8.28
CA PRO A 44 -2.05 -2.72 7.60
C PRO A 44 -2.23 -2.68 6.07
N PRO A 45 -1.69 -1.68 5.36
CA PRO A 45 -1.78 -1.58 3.90
C PRO A 45 -0.99 -2.72 3.24
N ILE A 46 -1.50 -3.28 2.15
CA ILE A 46 -0.80 -4.32 1.39
C ILE A 46 0.32 -3.72 0.55
N THR A 47 0.04 -2.65 -0.20
CA THR A 47 1.02 -1.98 -1.04
C THR A 47 0.63 -0.52 -1.28
N ALA A 48 1.54 0.26 -1.86
CA ALA A 48 1.28 1.66 -2.20
C ALA A 48 0.66 1.80 -3.60
N LEU A 49 -0.24 2.77 -3.78
CA LEU A 49 -1.00 2.97 -5.02
C LEU A 49 -0.12 2.99 -6.28
N HIS A 50 1.01 3.71 -6.24
CA HIS A 50 1.93 3.86 -7.38
C HIS A 50 2.71 2.58 -7.73
N ARG A 51 2.64 1.55 -6.88
CA ARG A 51 3.27 0.23 -7.11
C ARG A 51 2.31 -0.77 -7.75
N ILE A 52 1.01 -0.51 -7.74
CA ILE A 52 0.01 -1.45 -8.26
C ILE A 52 -0.09 -1.28 -9.78
N ARG A 53 0.22 -2.35 -10.51
CA ARG A 53 -0.04 -2.50 -11.95
C ARG A 53 -0.93 -3.73 -12.18
N ASN A 54 -1.65 -3.73 -13.31
CA ASN A 54 -2.39 -4.87 -13.84
C ASN A 54 -3.15 -5.67 -12.78
N LEU A 55 -4.34 -5.20 -12.41
CA LEU A 55 -5.17 -5.84 -11.39
C LEU A 55 -6.17 -6.81 -12.05
N LYS A 56 -6.27 -8.02 -11.51
CA LYS A 56 -7.21 -9.07 -11.93
C LYS A 56 -7.92 -9.63 -10.71
N THR A 57 -9.16 -10.04 -10.88
CA THR A 57 -9.97 -10.64 -9.81
C THR A 57 -10.42 -12.05 -10.16
N THR A 58 -10.57 -12.89 -9.14
CA THR A 58 -11.30 -14.15 -9.20
C THR A 58 -12.31 -14.13 -8.07
N VAL A 59 -13.57 -14.46 -8.34
CA VAL A 59 -14.68 -14.33 -7.38
C VAL A 59 -15.19 -15.71 -6.97
N SER A 60 -15.65 -15.84 -5.72
CA SER A 60 -16.30 -17.07 -5.21
C SER A 60 -15.45 -18.33 -5.37
N VAL A 61 -14.24 -18.29 -4.81
CA VAL A 61 -13.28 -19.41 -4.88
C VAL A 61 -13.68 -20.49 -3.87
N PRO A 62 -14.08 -21.70 -4.29
CA PRO A 62 -14.49 -22.75 -3.36
C PRO A 62 -13.29 -23.29 -2.56
N LEU A 63 -13.48 -23.55 -1.27
CA LEU A 63 -12.54 -24.29 -0.44
C LEU A 63 -13.01 -25.73 -0.33
N ALA A 64 -12.06 -26.67 -0.38
CA ALA A 64 -12.37 -28.06 -0.12
C ALA A 64 -12.75 -28.22 1.37
N SER A 65 -13.94 -28.75 1.65
CA SER A 65 -14.32 -29.08 3.03
C SER A 65 -13.40 -30.17 3.56
N GLY A 66 -12.52 -29.83 4.50
CA GLY A 66 -11.80 -30.83 5.28
C GLY A 66 -12.81 -31.73 5.99
N THR A 67 -12.63 -33.04 5.87
CA THR A 67 -13.45 -34.09 6.48
C THR A 67 -13.44 -34.00 8.00
N ILE A 68 -14.26 -33.12 8.59
CA ILE A 68 -14.67 -33.20 9.99
C ILE A 68 -16.17 -32.88 10.08
N GLY A 69 -16.97 -33.95 10.09
CA GLY A 69 -18.32 -33.99 10.66
C GLY A 69 -19.38 -33.06 10.07
N SER A 70 -19.85 -33.32 8.84
CA SER A 70 -21.12 -32.75 8.37
C SER A 70 -22.28 -33.66 8.76
N PHE A 71 -22.93 -33.34 9.89
CA PHE A 71 -24.29 -33.76 10.21
C PHE A 71 -25.17 -32.51 10.35
N SER A 72 -25.39 -31.82 9.24
CA SER A 72 -26.59 -30.98 9.04
C SER A 72 -26.67 -30.58 7.57
N GLY A 73 -27.83 -30.86 6.96
CA GLY A 73 -28.11 -30.56 5.57
C GLY A 73 -28.01 -29.05 5.28
N GLN A 74 -27.56 -28.73 4.07
CA GLN A 74 -27.48 -27.39 3.48
C GLN A 74 -26.38 -26.44 3.99
N SER A 75 -25.16 -26.95 4.21
CA SER A 75 -24.00 -26.04 4.29
C SER A 75 -23.30 -25.99 2.93
N ALA A 76 -23.51 -24.91 2.19
CA ALA A 76 -22.70 -24.60 1.01
C ALA A 76 -21.21 -24.68 1.39
N ALA A 77 -20.39 -25.30 0.54
CA ALA A 77 -18.97 -25.43 0.79
C ALA A 77 -18.36 -24.05 1.13
N PRO A 78 -17.51 -23.94 2.16
CA PRO A 78 -16.91 -22.65 2.49
C PRO A 78 -16.15 -22.15 1.27
N SER A 79 -16.42 -20.91 0.85
CA SER A 79 -15.71 -20.26 -0.27
C SER A 79 -14.85 -19.11 0.24
N ILE A 80 -14.12 -18.45 -0.64
CA ILE A 80 -13.51 -17.14 -0.43
C ILE A 80 -14.18 -16.18 -1.41
N ASP A 81 -14.50 -14.97 -0.94
CA ASP A 81 -15.31 -14.03 -1.69
C ASP A 81 -14.58 -13.53 -2.94
N GLY A 82 -13.26 -13.34 -2.86
CA GLY A 82 -12.41 -13.23 -4.04
C GLY A 82 -10.91 -13.33 -3.80
N ILE A 83 -10.15 -13.39 -4.89
CA ILE A 83 -8.70 -13.27 -4.93
C ILE A 83 -8.36 -12.09 -5.84
N LEU A 84 -7.53 -11.18 -5.34
CA LEU A 84 -6.91 -10.12 -6.13
C LEU A 84 -5.51 -10.56 -6.54
N GLN A 85 -5.25 -10.58 -7.84
CA GLN A 85 -3.92 -10.73 -8.39
C GLN A 85 -3.48 -9.39 -8.99
N PHE A 86 -2.29 -8.94 -8.63
CA PHE A 86 -1.74 -7.69 -9.14
C PHE A 86 -0.23 -7.80 -9.34
N GLU A 87 0.30 -6.95 -10.20
CA GLU A 87 1.73 -6.77 -10.38
C GLU A 87 2.21 -5.66 -9.47
N GLU A 88 3.09 -5.98 -8.53
CA GLU A 88 3.74 -4.98 -7.69
C GLU A 88 5.05 -4.54 -8.34
N ALA A 89 5.10 -3.28 -8.76
CA ALA A 89 6.26 -2.65 -9.38
C ALA A 89 7.20 -2.04 -8.32
N TYR A 90 8.49 -2.37 -8.43
CA TYR A 90 9.56 -1.83 -7.59
C TYR A 90 10.48 -0.89 -8.39
N CYS A 91 10.88 0.22 -7.77
CA CYS A 91 11.99 1.06 -8.23
C CYS A 91 13.07 1.02 -7.16
N THR A 92 14.23 0.43 -7.43
CA THR A 92 15.37 0.41 -6.50
C THR A 92 16.47 1.34 -7.01
N LEU A 93 17.00 2.19 -6.12
CA LEU A 93 18.21 2.97 -6.36
C LEU A 93 19.43 2.09 -6.04
N ILE A 94 20.42 2.02 -6.93
CA ILE A 94 21.68 1.31 -6.64
C ILE A 94 22.56 2.17 -5.71
N ALA A 95 23.29 1.49 -4.83
CA ALA A 95 24.08 2.02 -3.73
C ALA A 95 25.36 2.79 -4.12
N SER A 96 25.80 2.76 -5.39
CA SER A 96 27.06 3.34 -5.84
C SER A 96 26.87 4.31 -7.00
N ALA A 97 27.13 5.59 -6.74
CA ALA A 97 27.15 6.63 -7.76
C ALA A 97 28.30 6.47 -8.78
N GLU A 98 29.32 5.67 -8.48
CA GLU A 98 30.50 5.48 -9.34
C GLU A 98 30.29 4.39 -10.39
N GLU A 99 29.64 3.28 -10.05
CA GLU A 99 29.22 2.26 -11.03
C GLU A 99 28.23 2.85 -12.04
N LEU A 100 27.38 3.76 -11.56
CA LEU A 100 26.43 4.51 -12.38
C LEU A 100 27.12 5.45 -13.37
N LYS A 101 28.17 6.18 -12.94
CA LYS A 101 28.97 7.03 -13.83
C LYS A 101 29.72 6.20 -14.87
N GLN A 102 30.22 5.02 -14.49
CA GLN A 102 30.92 4.14 -15.40
C GLN A 102 29.98 3.58 -16.47
N GLY A 103 28.80 3.08 -16.11
CA GLY A 103 27.81 2.59 -17.10
C GLY A 103 27.32 3.70 -18.05
N ILE A 104 27.18 4.93 -17.54
CA ILE A 104 26.86 6.10 -18.39
C ILE A 104 28.03 6.43 -19.32
N ALA A 105 29.28 6.40 -18.81
CA ALA A 105 30.46 6.65 -19.63
C ALA A 105 30.61 5.60 -20.73
N ASP A 106 30.40 4.33 -20.42
CA ASP A 106 30.49 3.21 -21.37
C ASP A 106 29.42 3.32 -22.46
N TYR A 107 28.17 3.64 -22.09
CA TYR A 107 27.10 3.92 -23.06
C TYR A 107 27.41 5.15 -23.92
N THR A 108 27.88 6.24 -23.30
CA THR A 108 28.23 7.48 -24.00
C THR A 108 29.38 7.27 -25.00
N GLN A 109 30.36 6.44 -24.63
CA GLN A 109 31.48 6.04 -25.47
C GLN A 109 31.04 5.16 -26.64
N GLN A 110 30.08 4.25 -26.42
CA GLN A 110 29.57 3.34 -27.44
C GLN A 110 28.67 4.04 -28.48
N TYR A 111 27.90 5.05 -28.07
CA TYR A 111 26.96 5.76 -28.94
C TYR A 111 27.40 7.18 -29.34
N GLY A 112 28.63 7.59 -28.96
CA GLY A 112 29.38 8.68 -29.58
C GLY A 112 28.77 10.08 -29.41
N ASN A 113 28.33 10.45 -28.21
CA ASN A 113 27.73 11.76 -28.00
C ASN A 113 28.13 12.36 -26.65
N ASP A 114 29.14 13.24 -26.60
CA ASP A 114 29.49 14.04 -25.41
C ASP A 114 28.35 14.96 -24.93
N ARG A 115 27.25 15.05 -25.71
CA ARG A 115 25.96 15.68 -25.38
C ARG A 115 24.84 14.66 -25.12
N GLY A 116 25.15 13.38 -24.85
CA GLY A 116 24.21 12.25 -24.75
C GLY A 116 23.06 12.42 -23.77
N TYR A 117 23.13 13.41 -22.87
CA TYR A 117 22.05 13.82 -21.97
C TYR A 117 20.78 14.31 -22.69
N LEU A 118 20.89 14.93 -23.88
CA LEU A 118 19.73 15.43 -24.63
C LEU A 118 18.94 14.34 -25.35
N ASP A 119 19.58 13.20 -25.64
CA ASP A 119 18.88 12.06 -26.22
C ASP A 119 18.09 11.27 -25.16
N LEU A 120 18.47 11.41 -23.88
CA LEU A 120 17.83 10.78 -22.70
C LEU A 120 16.58 11.50 -22.19
N THR A 121 16.17 12.63 -22.79
CA THR A 121 14.99 13.41 -22.39
C THR A 121 13.89 13.45 -23.43
N ARG A 122 13.98 12.64 -24.49
CA ARG A 122 13.01 12.61 -25.60
C ARG A 122 11.63 12.14 -25.16
N CYS A 123 11.58 11.23 -24.20
CA CYS A 123 10.33 10.70 -23.65
C CYS A 123 10.24 11.07 -22.17
N GLU A 124 9.13 11.69 -21.81
CA GLU A 124 8.91 12.28 -20.50
C GLU A 124 7.68 11.65 -19.85
N SER A 125 7.78 11.29 -18.56
CA SER A 125 6.62 10.85 -17.80
C SER A 125 5.71 12.03 -17.44
N GLU A 126 4.46 11.73 -17.10
CA GLU A 126 3.64 12.68 -16.36
C GLU A 126 4.30 13.03 -15.01
N MET A 127 3.94 14.18 -14.45
CA MET A 127 4.37 14.54 -13.10
C MET A 127 3.70 13.58 -12.12
N HIS A 128 4.51 12.84 -11.37
CA HIS A 128 4.05 11.92 -10.35
C HIS A 128 4.29 12.50 -8.96
N THR A 129 3.37 12.22 -8.03
CA THR A 129 3.49 12.64 -6.63
C THR A 129 3.97 11.45 -5.81
N LEU A 130 5.20 11.52 -5.29
CA LEU A 130 5.76 10.52 -4.39
C LEU A 130 5.08 10.57 -3.01
N GLY A 131 4.67 11.77 -2.59
CA GLY A 131 3.91 11.99 -1.37
C GLY A 131 3.34 13.40 -1.34
N GLN A 132 2.09 13.52 -0.88
CA GLN A 132 1.35 14.78 -0.82
C GLN A 132 1.19 15.22 0.63
N SER A 133 1.46 16.49 0.90
CA SER A 133 1.27 17.15 2.20
C SER A 133 1.80 16.31 3.37
N LEU A 134 3.02 15.79 3.20
CA LEU A 134 3.66 14.94 4.20
C LEU A 134 4.33 15.79 5.29
N PRO A 135 4.24 15.40 6.58
CA PRO A 135 5.14 15.95 7.58
C PRO A 135 6.59 15.53 7.27
N LEU A 136 7.55 16.35 7.70
CA LEU A 136 8.97 16.16 7.36
C LEU A 136 9.51 14.76 7.72
N SER A 137 9.07 14.18 8.84
CA SER A 137 9.45 12.83 9.25
C SER A 137 8.99 11.74 8.28
N GLN A 138 7.79 11.87 7.71
CA GLN A 138 7.29 10.95 6.69
C GLN A 138 8.00 11.16 5.36
N ALA A 139 8.29 12.41 5.00
CA ALA A 139 9.08 12.73 3.82
C ALA A 139 10.48 12.10 3.88
N LEU A 140 11.16 12.23 5.03
CA LEU A 140 12.43 11.56 5.32
C LEU A 140 12.32 10.04 5.12
N ALA A 141 11.36 9.40 5.81
CA ALA A 141 11.16 7.95 5.72
C ALA A 141 10.90 7.47 4.28
N ARG A 142 10.12 8.23 3.49
CA ARG A 142 9.84 7.92 2.08
C ARG A 142 11.09 8.01 1.21
N LEU A 143 11.91 9.06 1.39
CA LEU A 143 13.15 9.22 0.63
C LEU A 143 14.20 8.16 1.03
N THR A 144 14.34 7.86 2.32
CA THR A 144 15.21 6.77 2.81
C THR A 144 14.78 5.43 2.21
N HIS A 145 13.49 5.12 2.24
CA HIS A 145 12.96 3.88 1.65
C HIS A 145 13.13 3.82 0.13
N SER A 146 13.28 4.98 -0.53
CA SER A 146 13.58 5.06 -1.96
C SER A 146 15.07 4.86 -2.27
N GLY A 147 15.91 4.68 -1.25
CA GLY A 147 17.34 4.42 -1.38
C GLY A 147 18.22 5.68 -1.38
N PHE A 148 17.67 6.87 -1.14
CA PHE A 148 18.49 8.08 -1.09
C PHE A 148 19.38 8.08 0.16
N SER A 149 20.65 8.46 -0.03
CA SER A 149 21.58 8.67 1.09
C SER A 149 21.17 9.89 1.94
N PRO A 150 21.55 9.95 3.23
CA PRO A 150 21.22 11.10 4.09
C PRO A 150 21.60 12.46 3.50
N ARG A 151 22.73 12.53 2.79
CA ARG A 151 23.19 13.74 2.11
C ARG A 151 22.28 14.14 0.95
N GLN A 152 21.83 13.17 0.14
CA GLN A 152 20.89 13.42 -0.95
C GLN A 152 19.52 13.83 -0.42
N ILE A 153 19.07 13.18 0.66
CA ILE A 153 17.81 13.52 1.33
C ILE A 153 17.83 14.98 1.79
N GLN A 154 18.92 15.42 2.44
CA GLN A 154 19.07 16.82 2.82
C GLN A 154 19.04 17.75 1.61
N ALA A 155 19.70 17.40 0.50
CA ALA A 155 19.66 18.20 -0.72
C ALA A 155 18.25 18.29 -1.31
N ILE A 156 17.47 17.20 -1.33
CA ILE A 156 16.09 17.15 -1.84
C ILE A 156 15.15 17.99 -0.96
N LEU A 157 15.27 17.89 0.36
CA LEU A 157 14.37 18.56 1.30
C LEU A 157 14.69 20.06 1.49
N HIS A 158 15.85 20.53 1.04
CA HIS A 158 16.23 21.95 1.08
C HIS A 158 16.33 22.57 -0.32
N LEU A 159 15.64 21.98 -1.30
CA LEU A 159 15.53 22.58 -2.63
C LEU A 159 14.81 23.93 -2.54
N PRO A 160 15.23 24.93 -3.32
CA PRO A 160 14.43 26.13 -3.53
C PRO A 160 13.10 25.78 -4.21
N GLN A 161 12.13 26.70 -4.19
CA GLN A 161 10.77 26.43 -4.70
C GLN A 161 10.73 26.00 -6.18
N ASP A 162 11.64 26.54 -7.00
CA ASP A 162 11.83 26.16 -8.41
C ASP A 162 12.98 25.18 -8.62
N GLY A 163 13.51 24.65 -7.51
CA GLY A 163 14.64 23.74 -7.47
C GLY A 163 14.25 22.33 -7.87
N TRP A 164 15.19 21.69 -8.55
CA TRP A 164 15.07 20.32 -9.00
C TRP A 164 16.30 19.53 -8.59
N PHE A 165 16.09 18.37 -7.98
CA PHE A 165 17.13 17.42 -7.67
C PHE A 165 17.17 16.33 -8.75
N GLN A 166 18.31 16.19 -9.38
CA GLN A 166 18.52 15.20 -10.45
C GLN A 166 19.17 13.95 -9.87
N SER A 167 18.58 12.79 -10.17
CA SER A 167 19.12 11.49 -9.81
C SER A 167 18.99 10.56 -10.98
N TRP A 168 20.04 9.78 -11.25
CA TRP A 168 20.02 8.74 -12.27
C TRP A 168 19.50 7.43 -11.68
N TRP A 169 18.75 6.71 -12.49
CA TRP A 169 18.11 5.45 -12.15
C TRP A 169 18.29 4.46 -13.30
N TYR A 170 18.23 3.18 -12.98
CA TYR A 170 18.13 2.10 -13.96
C TYR A 170 16.84 1.35 -13.69
N VAL A 171 16.26 0.75 -14.71
CA VAL A 171 15.20 -0.24 -14.52
C VAL A 171 15.85 -1.60 -14.43
N VAL A 172 15.25 -2.47 -13.64
CA VAL A 172 15.58 -3.89 -13.62
C VAL A 172 14.42 -4.61 -14.30
N ASP A 173 14.73 -5.37 -15.35
CA ASP A 173 13.74 -6.09 -16.14
C ASP A 173 13.17 -7.31 -15.40
N ALA A 174 12.29 -8.07 -16.07
CA ALA A 174 11.68 -9.27 -15.50
C ALA A 174 12.69 -10.41 -15.22
N ALA A 175 13.87 -10.38 -15.86
CA ALA A 175 14.96 -11.32 -15.64
C ALA A 175 15.89 -10.89 -14.49
N GLY A 176 15.72 -9.68 -13.95
CA GLY A 176 16.62 -9.13 -12.93
C GLY A 176 17.83 -8.40 -13.52
N GLU A 177 17.85 -8.18 -14.84
CA GLU A 177 18.94 -7.53 -15.56
C GLU A 177 18.71 -6.01 -15.67
N PHE A 178 19.79 -5.24 -15.71
CA PHE A 178 19.73 -3.78 -15.83
C PHE A 178 19.33 -3.36 -17.24
N THR A 179 18.36 -2.45 -17.35
CA THR A 179 17.93 -1.86 -18.62
C THR A 179 18.66 -0.55 -18.93
N VAL A 180 18.17 0.19 -19.93
CA VAL A 180 18.62 1.56 -20.23
C VAL A 180 18.43 2.49 -19.01
N PRO A 181 19.43 3.33 -18.66
CA PRO A 181 19.29 4.32 -17.59
C PRO A 181 18.25 5.39 -17.94
N PHE A 182 17.63 5.95 -16.91
CA PHE A 182 16.72 7.09 -17.02
C PHE A 182 17.02 8.12 -15.93
N LEU A 183 16.68 9.38 -16.22
CA LEU A 183 16.89 10.49 -15.30
C LEU A 183 15.58 10.77 -14.56
N ARG A 184 15.61 10.72 -13.22
CA ARG A 184 14.50 11.20 -12.39
C ARG A 184 14.85 12.57 -11.85
N VAL A 185 13.95 13.50 -12.06
CA VAL A 185 14.06 14.85 -11.53
C VAL A 185 12.99 15.03 -10.47
N LEU A 186 13.41 15.26 -9.23
CA LEU A 186 12.53 15.45 -8.08
C LEU A 186 12.42 16.94 -7.75
N ARG A 187 11.24 17.36 -7.28
CA ARG A 187 11.05 18.66 -6.64
C ARG A 187 10.30 18.50 -5.33
N THR A 188 10.55 19.46 -4.45
CA THR A 188 9.91 19.53 -3.13
C THR A 188 9.13 20.83 -3.04
N LEU A 189 7.83 20.73 -2.77
CA LEU A 189 6.98 21.88 -2.50
C LEU A 189 6.80 22.00 -1.00
N HIS A 190 7.26 23.11 -0.43
CA HIS A 190 7.07 23.43 0.99
C HIS A 190 5.80 24.25 1.18
N TYR A 191 5.00 23.86 2.16
CA TYR A 191 3.78 24.57 2.53
C TYR A 191 3.99 25.32 3.86
N PRO A 192 3.24 26.42 4.10
CA PRO A 192 3.35 27.20 5.34
C PRO A 192 3.01 26.42 6.62
N ASP A 193 2.27 25.31 6.49
CA ASP A 193 1.90 24.41 7.58
C ASP A 193 3.04 23.45 7.98
N GLY A 194 4.21 23.57 7.34
CA GLY A 194 5.38 22.71 7.60
C GLY A 194 5.30 21.35 6.89
N THR A 195 4.28 21.12 6.06
CA THR A 195 4.20 19.92 5.23
C THR A 195 4.96 20.09 3.91
N VAL A 196 5.31 18.96 3.31
CA VAL A 196 6.04 18.91 2.04
C VAL A 196 5.35 17.95 1.08
N THR A 197 5.26 18.37 -0.18
CA THR A 197 4.85 17.50 -1.28
C THR A 197 6.08 17.20 -2.13
N ILE A 198 6.40 15.91 -2.32
CA ILE A 198 7.51 15.47 -3.16
C ILE A 198 6.93 15.01 -4.48
N GLN A 199 7.37 15.62 -5.58
CA GLN A 199 6.97 15.25 -6.93
C GLN A 199 8.19 14.86 -7.75
N TYR A 200 7.99 14.05 -8.77
CA TYR A 200 9.05 13.65 -9.67
C TYR A 200 8.57 13.52 -11.11
N LYS A 201 9.53 13.62 -12.02
CA LYS A 201 9.36 13.39 -13.44
C LYS A 201 10.51 12.55 -13.96
N ASP A 202 10.19 11.57 -14.79
CA ASP A 202 11.16 10.63 -15.35
C ASP A 202 11.40 10.95 -16.83
N PHE A 203 12.67 10.96 -17.21
CA PHE A 203 13.17 11.25 -18.55
C PHE A 203 13.91 10.03 -19.09
N PHE A 204 13.42 9.51 -20.22
CA PHE A 204 13.90 8.28 -20.85
C PHE A 204 14.52 8.56 -22.22
N ALA A 205 15.54 7.78 -22.60
CA ALA A 205 16.10 7.79 -23.96
C ALA A 205 15.15 7.25 -25.03
N GLN A 206 14.25 6.36 -24.64
CA GLN A 206 13.27 5.71 -25.51
C GLN A 206 11.90 5.76 -24.83
N GLN A 207 10.86 5.17 -25.44
CA GLN A 207 9.57 5.01 -24.76
C GLN A 207 9.76 4.35 -23.40
N LYS A 208 8.94 4.78 -22.43
CA LYS A 208 8.93 4.25 -21.07
C LYS A 208 8.92 2.71 -21.13
N PRO A 209 9.91 2.02 -20.55
CA PRO A 209 9.91 0.56 -20.55
C PRO A 209 8.67 0.03 -19.84
N ASP A 210 8.05 -0.99 -20.43
CA ASP A 210 6.78 -1.54 -19.96
C ASP A 210 6.86 -2.09 -18.53
N CYS A 211 8.04 -2.55 -18.10
CA CYS A 211 8.22 -3.20 -16.80
C CYS A 211 9.33 -2.58 -15.95
N TYR A 212 8.96 -2.28 -14.70
CA TYR A 212 9.81 -2.06 -13.54
C TYR A 212 9.56 -3.26 -12.63
N MET A 213 10.56 -4.10 -12.30
CA MET A 213 10.42 -5.38 -11.56
C MET A 213 9.02 -5.64 -11.03
N SER A 214 8.22 -6.35 -11.80
CA SER A 214 6.85 -6.69 -11.46
C SER A 214 6.86 -8.04 -10.78
N GLN A 215 6.55 -8.08 -9.49
CA GLN A 215 6.26 -9.34 -8.82
C GLN A 215 4.76 -9.56 -8.87
N SER A 216 4.34 -10.70 -9.43
CA SER A 216 2.95 -11.14 -9.32
C SER A 216 2.65 -11.44 -7.86
N ARG A 217 1.75 -10.67 -7.27
CA ARG A 217 1.25 -10.84 -5.91
C ARG A 217 -0.20 -11.27 -5.94
N GLN A 218 -0.60 -12.04 -4.94
CA GLN A 218 -1.98 -12.46 -4.73
C GLN A 218 -2.40 -12.15 -3.30
N VAL A 219 -3.66 -11.72 -3.15
CA VAL A 219 -4.28 -11.40 -1.86
C VAL A 219 -5.69 -11.94 -1.85
N MET A 220 -6.05 -12.66 -0.78
CA MET A 220 -7.42 -13.11 -0.58
C MET A 220 -8.28 -12.00 0.00
N VAL A 221 -9.51 -11.89 -0.47
CA VAL A 221 -10.52 -10.96 0.07
C VAL A 221 -11.66 -11.77 0.65
N LEU A 222 -11.96 -11.52 1.93
CA LEU A 222 -13.11 -12.09 2.62
C LEU A 222 -14.05 -10.99 3.10
N LEU A 223 -15.34 -11.19 2.88
CA LEU A 223 -16.40 -10.37 3.46
C LEU A 223 -16.78 -10.96 4.82
N LYS A 224 -16.68 -10.15 5.87
CA LYS A 224 -17.05 -10.58 7.23
C LYS A 224 -18.57 -10.70 7.33
N ASN A 225 -19.07 -11.91 7.40
CA ASN A 225 -20.45 -12.16 7.80
C ASN A 225 -20.60 -12.10 9.33
N ASP A 226 -21.82 -12.22 9.86
CA ASP A 226 -22.14 -12.27 11.30
C ASP A 226 -21.62 -13.53 12.03
N ARG A 227 -20.52 -14.13 11.54
CA ARG A 227 -19.83 -15.27 12.13
C ARG A 227 -18.89 -14.83 13.24
N SER A 228 -18.65 -15.77 14.16
CA SER A 228 -17.73 -15.59 15.26
C SER A 228 -16.29 -15.36 14.78
N PHE A 229 -15.48 -14.74 15.64
CA PHE A 229 -14.06 -14.50 15.37
C PHE A 229 -13.30 -15.79 15.03
N SER A 230 -13.52 -16.84 15.83
CA SER A 230 -12.85 -18.13 15.67
C SER A 230 -13.21 -18.79 14.33
N GLU A 231 -14.49 -18.82 13.96
CA GLU A 231 -14.93 -19.38 12.67
C GLU A 231 -14.34 -18.65 11.48
N THR A 232 -14.30 -17.32 11.54
CA THR A 232 -13.72 -16.49 10.47
C THR A 232 -12.23 -16.76 10.35
N LEU A 233 -11.51 -16.84 11.47
CA LEU A 233 -10.08 -17.14 11.49
C LEU A 233 -9.79 -18.57 11.00
N THR A 234 -10.60 -19.56 11.37
CA THR A 234 -10.48 -20.93 10.87
C THR A 234 -10.67 -20.98 9.35
N ARG A 235 -11.66 -20.25 8.81
CA ARG A 235 -11.87 -20.14 7.36
C ARG A 235 -10.66 -19.50 6.66
N ILE A 236 -10.11 -18.42 7.24
CA ILE A 236 -8.90 -17.76 6.72
C ILE A 236 -7.71 -18.73 6.68
N ASN A 237 -7.47 -19.45 7.78
CA ASN A 237 -6.34 -20.37 7.87
C ASN A 237 -6.49 -21.58 6.95
N LEU A 238 -7.72 -22.10 6.79
CA LEU A 238 -8.03 -23.13 5.80
C LEU A 238 -7.72 -22.64 4.37
N ALA A 239 -8.14 -21.42 4.05
CA ALA A 239 -7.91 -20.83 2.74
C ALA A 239 -6.43 -20.60 2.45
N ARG A 240 -5.66 -20.11 3.42
CA ARG A 240 -4.20 -19.97 3.34
C ARG A 240 -3.54 -21.31 3.00
N GLN A 241 -3.92 -22.37 3.71
CA GLN A 241 -3.37 -23.72 3.49
C GLN A 241 -3.72 -24.28 2.11
N GLN A 242 -4.95 -24.08 1.62
CA GLN A 242 -5.39 -24.66 0.35
C GLN A 242 -4.94 -23.87 -0.88
N LEU A 243 -4.93 -22.54 -0.79
CA LEU A 243 -4.64 -21.66 -1.92
C LEU A 243 -3.16 -21.24 -1.98
N GLY A 244 -2.40 -21.44 -0.90
CA GLY A 244 -0.99 -21.02 -0.83
C GLY A 244 -0.80 -19.50 -0.82
N ILE A 245 -1.86 -18.74 -0.49
CA ILE A 245 -1.83 -17.28 -0.43
C ILE A 245 -1.81 -16.85 1.04
N ASP A 246 -0.74 -16.19 1.47
CA ASP A 246 -0.58 -15.79 2.88
C ASP A 246 -1.34 -14.49 3.23
N ARG A 247 -1.43 -13.57 2.27
CA ARG A 247 -1.98 -12.22 2.45
C ARG A 247 -3.51 -12.23 2.35
N VAL A 248 -4.16 -11.58 3.30
CA VAL A 248 -5.62 -11.60 3.43
C VAL A 248 -6.14 -10.22 3.81
N ILE A 249 -7.20 -9.78 3.12
CA ILE A 249 -7.99 -8.61 3.48
C ILE A 249 -9.35 -9.09 3.98
N LEU A 250 -9.71 -8.69 5.20
CA LEU A 250 -11.04 -8.87 5.77
C LEU A 250 -11.81 -7.54 5.67
N VAL A 251 -12.92 -7.57 4.94
CA VAL A 251 -13.81 -6.43 4.76
C VAL A 251 -14.94 -6.53 5.78
N GLY A 252 -15.07 -5.51 6.63
CA GLY A 252 -16.09 -5.50 7.68
C GLY A 252 -16.64 -4.10 7.95
N SER A 253 -17.91 -4.01 8.30
CA SER A 253 -18.56 -2.78 8.78
C SER A 253 -18.41 -2.60 10.30
N HIS A 254 -18.40 -3.71 11.05
CA HIS A 254 -18.34 -3.72 12.51
C HIS A 254 -17.34 -4.77 13.02
N LEU A 255 -16.26 -4.29 13.66
CA LEU A 255 -15.28 -5.09 14.38
C LEU A 255 -15.01 -4.40 15.69
N SER A 256 -15.02 -5.16 16.79
CA SER A 256 -14.51 -4.64 18.05
C SER A 256 -13.00 -4.39 17.93
N GLU A 257 -12.48 -3.48 18.76
CA GLU A 257 -11.05 -3.15 18.75
C GLU A 257 -10.17 -4.38 19.07
N LEU A 258 -10.65 -5.26 19.97
CA LEU A 258 -9.98 -6.50 20.32
C LEU A 258 -9.93 -7.48 19.15
N GLU A 259 -11.04 -7.64 18.42
CA GLU A 259 -11.06 -8.47 17.21
C GLU A 259 -10.15 -7.90 16.12
N ALA A 260 -10.18 -6.59 15.91
CA ALA A 260 -9.33 -5.93 14.92
C ALA A 260 -7.84 -6.16 15.22
N LYS A 261 -7.42 -5.96 16.48
CA LYS A 261 -6.06 -6.26 16.94
C LYS A 261 -5.71 -7.73 16.77
N ALA A 262 -6.63 -8.63 17.12
CA ALA A 262 -6.42 -10.06 17.00
C ALA A 262 -6.21 -10.47 15.52
N TYR A 263 -7.01 -9.95 14.58
CA TYR A 263 -6.81 -10.20 13.16
C TYR A 263 -5.49 -9.65 12.63
N ILE A 264 -5.14 -8.41 12.99
CA ILE A 264 -3.88 -7.76 12.58
C ILE A 264 -2.68 -8.58 13.08
N ASN A 265 -2.72 -9.05 14.33
CA ASN A 265 -1.66 -9.89 14.89
C ASN A 265 -1.54 -11.25 14.21
N GLN A 266 -2.59 -11.71 13.52
CA GLN A 266 -2.59 -12.93 12.69
C GLN A 266 -2.25 -12.64 11.21
N GLY A 267 -1.73 -11.44 10.92
CA GLY A 267 -1.32 -11.02 9.59
C GLY A 267 -2.48 -10.78 8.62
N VAL A 268 -3.66 -10.45 9.13
CA VAL A 268 -4.85 -10.10 8.32
C VAL A 268 -4.99 -8.59 8.25
N SER A 269 -5.09 -8.05 7.03
CA SER A 269 -5.37 -6.65 6.77
C SER A 269 -6.87 -6.38 6.84
N LEU A 270 -7.27 -5.25 7.43
CA LEU A 270 -8.67 -4.90 7.65
C LEU A 270 -9.08 -3.73 6.77
N TYR A 271 -10.18 -3.86 6.04
CA TYR A 271 -10.77 -2.76 5.27
C TYR A 271 -12.16 -2.45 5.83
N MET A 272 -12.34 -1.23 6.37
CA MET A 272 -13.53 -0.84 7.11
C MET A 272 -14.02 0.55 6.75
N THR A 273 -15.34 0.77 6.86
CA THR A 273 -15.98 2.07 6.55
C THR A 273 -15.68 3.16 7.57
N ARG A 274 -15.24 2.78 8.79
CA ARG A 274 -14.86 3.72 9.86
C ARG A 274 -13.36 3.61 10.10
N SER A 275 -12.70 4.75 10.27
CA SER A 275 -11.31 4.81 10.67
C SER A 275 -11.11 4.03 11.98
N LEU A 276 -10.40 2.91 11.91
CA LEU A 276 -9.90 2.19 13.08
C LEU A 276 -8.88 3.09 13.78
N SER A 277 -9.32 3.87 14.76
CA SER A 277 -8.41 4.50 15.72
C SER A 277 -7.91 3.40 16.66
N LEU A 278 -6.96 2.58 16.19
CA LEU A 278 -6.21 1.70 17.08
C LEU A 278 -5.62 2.61 18.15
N PRO A 279 -5.90 2.38 19.46
CA PRO A 279 -5.38 3.24 20.48
C PRO A 279 -3.87 3.22 20.37
N THR A 280 -3.31 4.43 20.40
CA THR A 280 -1.89 4.70 20.52
C THR A 280 -1.31 3.69 21.50
N PRO A 281 -0.24 2.94 21.13
CA PRO A 281 0.32 1.93 22.01
C PRO A 281 0.56 2.55 23.39
N ALA A 282 0.15 1.85 24.44
CA ALA A 282 0.15 2.36 25.81
C ALA A 282 1.52 2.98 26.12
N ASN A 283 1.55 4.32 26.19
CA ASN A 283 2.75 5.06 26.51
C ASN A 283 2.65 5.49 27.97
N CYS A 284 3.39 4.78 28.81
CA CYS A 284 3.47 5.05 30.25
C CYS A 284 3.94 6.50 30.54
N CYS A 285 4.71 7.14 29.65
CA CYS A 285 5.09 8.55 29.76
C CYS A 285 3.92 9.53 29.57
N HIS A 286 2.84 9.11 28.91
CA HIS A 286 1.66 9.93 28.61
C HIS A 286 0.37 9.31 29.17
N CYS A 287 0.48 8.37 30.11
CA CYS A 287 -0.67 7.78 30.78
C CYS A 287 -1.37 8.87 31.59
N VAL A 288 -2.70 9.01 31.51
CA VAL A 288 -3.45 10.04 32.26
C VAL A 288 -3.85 9.54 33.67
N ASN A 289 -3.76 8.23 33.91
CA ASN A 289 -4.09 7.63 35.20
C ASN A 289 -2.92 7.77 36.18
N SER A 290 -3.07 8.64 37.19
CA SER A 290 -2.08 8.88 38.24
C SER A 290 -1.91 7.71 39.20
N ASP A 291 -2.90 6.83 39.29
CA ASP A 291 -2.86 5.64 40.16
C ASP A 291 -2.13 4.45 39.51
N CYS A 292 -1.70 4.63 38.25
CA CYS A 292 -0.86 3.65 37.57
C CYS A 292 0.57 3.69 38.13
N PRO A 293 1.14 2.55 38.62
CA PRO A 293 2.50 2.49 39.16
C PRO A 293 3.59 2.91 38.16
N TRP A 294 3.25 2.89 36.87
CA TRP A 294 4.12 3.21 35.75
C TRP A 294 3.81 4.58 35.12
N HIS A 295 2.96 5.40 35.73
CA HIS A 295 2.67 6.76 35.26
C HIS A 295 3.95 7.61 35.18
N GLY A 296 4.21 8.23 34.03
CA GLY A 296 5.37 9.09 33.79
C GLY A 296 6.70 8.36 33.59
N ARG A 297 6.70 7.02 33.63
CA ARG A 297 7.92 6.20 33.54
C ARG A 297 8.26 5.81 32.11
N SER A 298 9.45 6.21 31.65
CA SER A 298 10.00 5.88 30.33
C SER A 298 10.68 4.51 30.27
N ASP A 299 10.87 3.88 31.43
CA ASP A 299 11.45 2.56 31.65
C ASP A 299 10.39 1.46 31.82
N SER A 300 9.16 1.68 31.32
CA SER A 300 8.11 0.68 31.48
C SER A 300 8.49 -0.63 30.74
N PRO A 301 8.10 -1.81 31.26
CA PRO A 301 8.38 -3.09 30.62
C PRO A 301 7.86 -3.14 29.17
N VAL A 302 6.77 -2.42 28.89
CA VAL A 302 6.18 -2.29 27.54
C VAL A 302 7.10 -1.48 26.60
N ILE A 303 7.68 -0.39 27.08
CA ILE A 303 8.63 0.43 26.31
C ILE A 303 9.96 -0.31 26.13
N LEU A 304 10.47 -0.98 27.17
CA LEU A 304 11.72 -1.75 27.12
C LEU A 304 11.62 -2.96 26.19
N CYS A 305 10.53 -3.72 26.25
CA CYS A 305 10.29 -4.86 25.35
C CYS A 305 10.20 -4.38 23.89
N ARG A 306 9.59 -3.21 23.66
CA ARG A 306 9.55 -2.59 22.33
C ARG A 306 10.93 -2.20 21.83
N ARG A 307 11.80 -1.60 22.67
CA ARG A 307 13.19 -1.31 22.28
C ARG A 307 13.93 -2.60 21.89
N PHE A 308 13.78 -3.64 22.69
CA PHE A 308 14.38 -4.95 22.41
C PHE A 308 13.89 -5.59 21.10
N CYS A 309 12.61 -5.43 20.73
CA CYS A 309 12.07 -5.97 19.48
C CYS A 309 12.49 -5.19 18.23
N PHE A 310 12.91 -3.92 18.35
CA PHE A 310 13.38 -3.11 17.22
C PHE A 310 14.92 -3.05 17.12
N GLU A 311 15.64 -3.37 18.19
CA GLU A 311 17.12 -3.44 18.21
C GLU A 311 17.68 -4.80 17.73
N GLY A 312 16.83 -5.69 17.18
CA GLY A 312 17.25 -7.00 16.65
C GLY A 312 17.67 -7.03 15.18
N VAL A 313 17.88 -5.88 14.54
CA VAL A 313 18.38 -5.79 13.15
C VAL A 313 19.45 -4.71 13.05
N GLU A 314 20.53 -4.82 13.81
CA GLU A 314 21.83 -4.23 13.45
C GLU A 314 22.95 -5.13 14.02
N GLU A 315 23.33 -6.16 13.23
CA GLU A 315 24.71 -6.52 12.89
C GLU A 315 24.71 -7.25 11.54
#